data_AF-A0A9W6V399-F1
#
_entry.id   AF-A0A9W6V399-F1
#
_cell.length_a   1.000
_cell.length_b   1.000
_cell.length_c   1.000
_cell.angle_alpha   90.00
_cell.angle_beta   90.00
_cell.angle_gamma   90.00
#
_symmetry.space_group_name_H-M   'P 1'
#
loop_
_entity.id
_entity.type
_entity.pdbx_description
1 polymer ?
#
loop_
_entity_poly.entity_id
_entity_poly.type
_entity_poly.pdbx_seq_one_letter_code
_entity_poly.pdbx_strand_id
1 'polypeptide(L)'
;MGLDQHLRETEEEARALTAVLPGPRGAQQEAVAVAARLHDLGKCHGVFQAKLRDGGGDPPEGLLAKSRAPWNNGVSARPHFRHELVSALLLLDGDHWHRPGLDPSLVTYLVATHHGQVRVSVRPEPGEEAGTLLGVREGDRTPSVAVSSGEHFPARRLSPAAPFRPDGRWPALVAALLADPALGPFRLAHLECLVRTADWRSSARHDGPV
;
A
#
# COMPACT_ATOMS: atom_id res chain seq x y z
N MET A 1 -14.06 6.72 -7.31
CA MET A 1 -12.79 7.46 -7.44
C MET A 1 -11.76 6.55 -8.09
N GLY A 2 -11.07 7.06 -9.12
CA GLY A 2 -10.01 6.31 -9.80
C GLY A 2 -8.79 6.11 -8.91
N LEU A 3 -8.06 5.00 -9.09
CA LEU A 3 -6.90 4.65 -8.29
C LEU A 3 -5.81 5.72 -8.40
N ASP A 4 -5.38 6.03 -9.63
CA ASP A 4 -4.32 7.00 -9.89
C ASP A 4 -4.62 8.41 -9.35
N GLN A 5 -5.89 8.84 -9.40
CA GLN A 5 -6.33 10.08 -8.74
C GLN A 5 -6.08 10.01 -7.23
N HIS A 6 -6.52 8.95 -6.57
CA HIS A 6 -6.34 8.80 -5.12
C HIS A 6 -4.86 8.77 -4.71
N LEU A 7 -4.02 8.06 -5.47
CA LEU A 7 -2.59 7.98 -5.21
C LEU A 7 -1.92 9.37 -5.25
N ARG A 8 -2.26 10.19 -6.26
CA ARG A 8 -1.78 11.59 -6.33
C ARG A 8 -2.26 12.43 -5.16
N GLU A 9 -3.55 12.41 -4.88
CA GLU A 9 -4.13 13.24 -3.83
C GLU A 9 -3.61 12.85 -2.43
N THR A 10 -3.33 11.57 -2.20
CA THR A 10 -2.74 11.09 -0.94
C THR A 10 -1.30 11.56 -0.79
N GLU A 11 -0.52 11.62 -1.87
CA GLU A 11 0.80 12.26 -1.83
C GLU A 11 0.70 13.76 -1.53
N GLU A 12 -0.21 14.49 -2.17
CA GLU A 12 -0.42 15.92 -1.92
C GLU A 12 -0.73 16.18 -0.45
N GLU A 13 -1.64 15.39 0.14
CA GLU A 13 -1.96 15.45 1.57
C GLU A 13 -0.76 15.14 2.46
N ALA A 14 0.05 14.15 2.08
CA ALA A 14 1.27 13.81 2.80
C ALA A 14 2.31 14.93 2.76
N ARG A 15 2.47 15.59 1.60
CA ARG A 15 3.34 16.77 1.45
C ARG A 15 2.82 17.95 2.25
N ALA A 16 1.51 18.19 2.24
CA ALA A 16 0.88 19.26 3.02
C ALA A 16 1.03 19.04 4.53
N LEU A 17 0.83 17.80 5.01
CA LEU A 17 1.02 17.42 6.41
C LEU A 17 2.47 17.60 6.85
N THR A 18 3.42 17.07 6.08
CA THR A 18 4.84 17.10 6.43
C THR A 18 5.48 18.48 6.29
N ALA A 19 4.86 19.41 5.56
CA ALA A 19 5.29 20.79 5.48
C ALA A 19 5.01 21.61 6.76
N VAL A 20 3.97 21.25 7.51
CA VAL A 20 3.52 22.01 8.69
C VAL A 20 3.82 21.33 10.02
N LEU A 21 3.94 20.00 10.02
CA LEU A 21 4.19 19.22 11.23
C LEU A 21 5.70 19.11 11.51
N PRO A 22 6.13 19.25 12.79
CA PRO A 22 7.50 18.95 13.15
C PRO A 22 7.76 17.44 13.10
N GLY A 23 9.01 17.04 12.84
CA GLY A 23 9.43 15.64 12.91
C GLY A 23 10.20 15.21 11.67
N PRO A 24 9.53 14.72 10.60
CA PRO A 24 10.20 14.28 9.39
C PRO A 24 10.94 15.44 8.72
N ARG A 25 12.16 15.19 8.26
CA ARG A 25 12.96 16.16 7.48
C ARG A 25 13.65 15.48 6.31
N GLY A 26 13.85 16.21 5.21
CA GLY A 26 14.62 15.74 4.06
C GLY A 26 14.09 14.40 3.54
N ALA A 27 14.94 13.38 3.55
CA ALA A 27 14.61 12.04 3.06
C ALA A 27 13.38 11.41 3.73
N GLN A 28 13.08 11.74 5.00
CA GLN A 28 11.89 11.21 5.68
C GLN A 28 10.59 11.83 5.17
N GLN A 29 10.59 13.12 4.81
CA GLN A 29 9.41 13.77 4.21
C GLN A 29 9.15 13.19 2.82
N GLU A 30 10.22 12.98 2.05
CA GLU A 30 10.10 12.36 0.73
C GLU A 30 9.66 10.89 0.84
N ALA A 31 10.15 10.14 1.84
CA ALA A 31 9.70 8.77 2.08
C ALA A 31 8.21 8.70 2.38
N VAL A 32 7.69 9.62 3.21
CA VAL A 32 6.26 9.71 3.51
C VAL A 32 5.45 10.06 2.28
N ALA A 33 5.91 11.01 1.45
CA ALA A 33 5.22 11.39 0.22
C ALA A 33 5.18 10.25 -0.80
N VAL A 34 6.30 9.56 -1.03
CA VAL A 34 6.37 8.42 -1.95
C VAL A 34 5.57 7.24 -1.41
N ALA A 35 5.65 6.95 -0.10
CA ALA A 35 4.83 5.89 0.49
C ALA A 35 3.33 6.19 0.37
N ALA A 36 2.92 7.43 0.62
CA ALA A 36 1.54 7.88 0.43
C ALA A 36 1.07 7.72 -1.02
N ARG A 37 1.95 7.98 -2.01
CA ARG A 37 1.64 7.72 -3.41
C ARG A 37 1.48 6.23 -3.74
N LEU A 38 2.26 5.36 -3.11
CA LEU A 38 2.33 3.94 -3.51
C LEU A 38 1.52 3.01 -2.59
N HIS A 39 0.95 3.52 -1.49
CA HIS A 39 0.32 2.72 -0.43
C HIS A 39 -0.76 1.77 -0.96
N ASP A 40 -1.52 2.25 -1.92
CA ASP A 40 -2.73 1.61 -2.45
C ASP A 40 -2.54 0.91 -3.79
N LEU A 41 -1.31 0.80 -4.30
CA LEU A 41 -1.04 0.12 -5.59
C LEU A 41 -1.66 -1.27 -5.66
N GLY A 42 -1.65 -2.01 -4.55
CA GLY A 42 -2.24 -3.34 -4.45
C GLY A 42 -3.75 -3.40 -4.67
N LYS A 43 -4.46 -2.26 -4.64
CA LYS A 43 -5.86 -2.18 -5.06
C LYS A 43 -6.02 -2.52 -6.55
N CYS A 44 -4.96 -2.50 -7.36
CA CYS A 44 -4.99 -2.98 -8.75
C CYS A 44 -5.32 -4.48 -8.87
N HIS A 45 -5.19 -5.24 -7.79
CA HIS A 45 -5.42 -6.68 -7.80
C HIS A 45 -6.89 -7.02 -8.13
N GLY A 46 -7.08 -8.05 -8.95
CA GLY A 46 -8.40 -8.43 -9.47
C GLY A 46 -9.45 -8.71 -8.39
N VAL A 47 -9.04 -9.29 -7.25
CA VAL A 47 -9.93 -9.52 -6.10
C VAL A 47 -10.46 -8.21 -5.52
N PHE A 48 -9.58 -7.20 -5.39
CA PHE A 48 -9.97 -5.90 -4.86
C PHE A 48 -10.88 -5.16 -5.85
N GLN A 49 -10.54 -5.19 -7.14
CA GLN A 49 -11.36 -4.59 -8.18
C GLN A 49 -12.72 -5.27 -8.30
N ALA A 50 -12.79 -6.60 -8.19
CA ALA A 50 -14.04 -7.34 -8.16
C ALA A 50 -14.93 -6.86 -7.01
N LYS A 51 -14.39 -6.75 -5.79
CA LYS A 51 -15.11 -6.19 -4.63
C LYS A 51 -15.70 -4.80 -4.92
N LEU A 52 -14.93 -3.92 -5.55
CA LEU A 52 -15.40 -2.57 -5.89
C LEU A 52 -16.44 -2.53 -7.03
N ARG A 53 -16.68 -3.65 -7.69
CA ARG A 53 -17.56 -3.80 -8.86
C ARG A 53 -18.65 -4.87 -8.64
N ASP A 54 -18.74 -5.45 -7.44
CA ASP A 54 -19.64 -6.56 -7.09
C ASP A 54 -21.08 -6.08 -6.80
N GLY A 55 -21.49 -5.03 -7.50
CA GLY A 55 -22.75 -4.33 -7.32
C GLY A 55 -23.57 -4.27 -8.60
N GLY A 56 -24.69 -3.56 -8.55
CA GLY A 56 -25.49 -3.30 -9.76
C GLY A 56 -24.98 -2.12 -10.58
N GLY A 57 -25.17 -2.17 -11.91
CA GLY A 57 -24.86 -1.08 -12.85
C GLY A 57 -23.50 -1.18 -13.53
N ASP A 58 -23.15 -0.16 -14.32
CA ASP A 58 -21.87 -0.06 -15.04
C ASP A 58 -20.86 0.77 -14.24
N PRO A 59 -19.89 0.14 -13.53
CA PRO A 59 -18.87 0.86 -12.80
C PRO A 59 -17.93 1.62 -13.76
N PRO A 60 -17.33 2.75 -13.32
CA PRO A 60 -16.41 3.52 -14.16
C PRO A 60 -15.26 2.67 -14.72
N GLU A 61 -14.78 3.03 -15.90
CA GLU A 61 -13.61 2.39 -16.51
C GLU A 61 -12.33 2.60 -15.68
N GLY A 62 -11.34 1.75 -15.89
CA GLY A 62 -10.03 1.84 -15.23
C GLY A 62 -9.96 1.23 -13.82
N LEU A 63 -8.84 1.42 -13.13
CA LEU A 63 -8.67 0.93 -11.76
C LEU A 63 -9.32 1.88 -10.76
N LEU A 64 -10.04 1.34 -9.78
CA LEU A 64 -10.72 2.11 -8.75
C LEU A 64 -9.98 2.03 -7.41
N ALA A 65 -9.86 3.16 -6.70
CA ALA A 65 -9.40 3.18 -5.30
C ALA A 65 -10.56 2.92 -4.31
N LYS A 66 -11.76 3.41 -4.66
CA LYS A 66 -13.00 3.19 -3.92
C LYS A 66 -14.23 3.39 -4.81
N SER A 67 -15.31 2.70 -4.47
CA SER A 67 -16.64 2.85 -5.05
C SER A 67 -17.70 2.82 -3.94
N ARG A 68 -18.83 3.49 -4.18
CA ARG A 68 -20.00 3.54 -3.28
C ARG A 68 -21.10 2.59 -3.78
N ALA A 69 -22.12 2.36 -2.96
CA ALA A 69 -23.35 1.72 -3.42
C ALA A 69 -23.92 2.46 -4.66
N PRO A 70 -24.52 1.76 -5.63
CA PRO A 70 -24.80 0.32 -5.62
C PRO A 70 -23.63 -0.57 -6.06
N TRP A 71 -22.46 -0.03 -6.42
CA TRP A 71 -21.35 -0.78 -7.05
C TRP A 71 -20.52 -1.66 -6.10
N ASN A 72 -20.68 -1.50 -4.78
CA ASN A 72 -19.86 -2.18 -3.77
C ASN A 72 -20.74 -2.58 -2.58
N ASN A 73 -20.84 -3.87 -2.33
CA ASN A 73 -21.58 -4.46 -1.20
C ASN A 73 -20.72 -4.59 0.07
N GLY A 74 -19.44 -4.19 0.00
CA GLY A 74 -18.50 -4.22 1.12
C GLY A 74 -17.82 -5.56 1.37
N VAL A 75 -18.21 -6.63 0.69
CA VAL A 75 -17.75 -8.00 0.96
C VAL A 75 -16.72 -8.43 -0.10
N SER A 76 -15.52 -8.80 0.36
CA SER A 76 -14.55 -9.46 -0.52
C SER A 76 -14.92 -10.94 -0.64
N ALA A 77 -15.04 -11.46 -1.87
CA ALA A 77 -15.19 -12.90 -2.11
C ALA A 77 -13.98 -13.72 -1.64
N ARG A 78 -12.84 -13.06 -1.38
CA ARG A 78 -11.65 -13.66 -0.79
C ARG A 78 -11.48 -13.22 0.65
N PRO A 79 -11.63 -14.14 1.63
CA PRO A 79 -11.38 -13.86 3.03
C PRO A 79 -9.97 -13.29 3.24
N HIS A 80 -9.83 -12.45 4.26
CA HIS A 80 -8.57 -11.84 4.71
C HIS A 80 -7.84 -10.95 3.71
N PHE A 81 -8.28 -10.83 2.45
CA PHE A 81 -7.54 -10.13 1.39
C PHE A 81 -7.08 -8.70 1.80
N ARG A 82 -5.76 -8.49 1.81
CA ARG A 82 -5.10 -7.22 2.14
C ARG A 82 -4.38 -6.65 0.91
N HIS A 83 -4.76 -5.45 0.50
CA HIS A 83 -4.14 -4.78 -0.64
C HIS A 83 -2.76 -4.21 -0.29
N GLU A 84 -2.52 -3.85 0.98
CA GLU A 84 -1.20 -3.39 1.43
C GLU A 84 -0.11 -4.45 1.29
N LEU A 85 -0.45 -5.74 1.41
CA LEU A 85 0.48 -6.84 1.16
C LEU A 85 0.85 -6.90 -0.32
N VAL A 86 -0.13 -6.72 -1.21
CA VAL A 86 0.12 -6.66 -2.65
C VAL A 86 0.98 -5.45 -3.00
N SER A 87 0.70 -4.28 -2.43
CA SER A 87 1.56 -3.10 -2.61
C SER A 87 3.01 -3.38 -2.18
N ALA A 88 3.21 -3.96 -1.00
CA ALA A 88 4.54 -4.32 -0.51
C ALA A 88 5.25 -5.32 -1.43
N LEU A 89 4.56 -6.35 -1.91
CA LEU A 89 5.12 -7.32 -2.85
C LEU A 89 5.58 -6.66 -4.15
N LEU A 90 4.77 -5.75 -4.72
CA LEU A 90 5.14 -5.01 -5.94
C LEU A 90 6.39 -4.15 -5.74
N LEU A 91 6.53 -3.53 -4.57
CA LEU A 91 7.69 -2.69 -4.25
C LEU A 91 8.96 -3.50 -3.98
N LEU A 92 8.84 -4.66 -3.33
CA LEU A 92 9.98 -5.55 -3.09
C LEU A 92 10.54 -6.12 -4.41
N ASP A 93 9.70 -6.30 -5.42
CA ASP A 93 10.01 -7.09 -6.62
C ASP A 93 10.77 -6.34 -7.73
N GLY A 94 11.19 -5.09 -7.48
CA GLY A 94 12.08 -4.36 -8.40
C GLY A 94 12.46 -2.97 -7.92
N ASP A 95 13.39 -2.35 -8.65
CA ASP A 95 14.00 -1.04 -8.35
C ASP A 95 13.48 0.11 -9.24
N HIS A 96 12.58 -0.18 -10.19
CA HIS A 96 12.02 0.77 -11.15
C HIS A 96 11.28 1.98 -10.54
N TRP A 97 10.91 1.92 -9.27
CA TRP A 97 10.29 3.02 -8.52
C TRP A 97 11.28 3.73 -7.57
N HIS A 98 12.50 3.20 -7.41
CA HIS A 98 13.51 3.76 -6.52
C HIS A 98 13.88 5.19 -6.94
N ARG A 99 14.17 6.02 -5.94
CA ARG A 99 14.62 7.41 -6.14
C ARG A 99 16.01 7.61 -5.57
N PRO A 100 16.88 8.36 -6.26
CA PRO A 100 18.18 8.74 -5.71
C PRO A 100 18.03 9.41 -4.34
N GLY A 101 18.81 8.94 -3.36
CA GLY A 101 18.82 9.51 -2.01
C GLY A 101 17.65 9.09 -1.11
N LEU A 102 16.77 8.20 -1.58
CA LEU A 102 15.66 7.67 -0.78
C LEU A 102 15.89 6.21 -0.44
N ASP A 103 15.69 5.83 0.83
CA ASP A 103 15.76 4.43 1.24
C ASP A 103 14.49 3.66 0.80
N PRO A 104 14.60 2.70 -0.13
CA PRO A 104 13.46 1.90 -0.57
C PRO A 104 12.86 1.04 0.54
N SER A 105 13.67 0.66 1.54
CA SER A 105 13.21 -0.14 2.67
C SER A 105 12.18 0.62 3.51
N LEU A 106 12.49 1.88 3.84
CA LEU A 106 11.57 2.74 4.57
C LEU A 106 10.26 2.97 3.80
N VAL A 107 10.34 3.27 2.50
CA VAL A 107 9.12 3.47 1.68
C VAL A 107 8.27 2.20 1.64
N THR A 108 8.89 1.05 1.36
CA THR A 108 8.18 -0.24 1.30
C THR A 108 7.54 -0.59 2.65
N TYR A 109 8.24 -0.30 3.75
CA TYR A 109 7.72 -0.47 5.10
C TYR A 109 6.45 0.36 5.32
N LEU A 110 6.51 1.67 5.08
CA LEU A 110 5.38 2.59 5.27
C LEU A 110 4.18 2.23 4.38
N VAL A 111 4.44 1.75 3.16
CA VAL A 111 3.41 1.23 2.24
C VAL A 111 2.75 -0.02 2.83
N ALA A 112 3.52 -0.97 3.37
CA ALA A 112 2.93 -2.19 3.91
C ALA A 112 2.14 -1.93 5.21
N THR A 113 2.61 -1.00 6.04
CA THR A 113 2.07 -0.80 7.39
C THR A 113 0.93 0.21 7.47
N HIS A 114 0.48 0.80 6.36
CA HIS A 114 -0.51 1.89 6.41
C HIS A 114 -1.88 1.52 7.03
N HIS A 115 -2.26 0.23 7.04
CA HIS A 115 -3.41 -0.27 7.83
C HIS A 115 -3.00 -1.06 9.10
N GLY A 116 -1.71 -1.17 9.39
CA GLY A 116 -1.16 -1.78 10.60
C GLY A 116 -1.04 -3.31 10.62
N GLN A 117 -1.43 -4.02 9.56
CA GLN A 117 -1.42 -5.49 9.52
C GLN A 117 -0.08 -6.08 9.05
N VAL A 118 0.60 -5.44 8.09
CA VAL A 118 1.85 -5.94 7.51
C VAL A 118 3.04 -5.24 8.18
N ARG A 119 3.18 -5.42 9.50
CA ARG A 119 4.24 -4.79 10.33
C ARG A 119 5.45 -5.71 10.52
N VAL A 120 5.76 -6.09 11.77
CA VAL A 120 7.04 -6.75 12.11
C VAL A 120 7.04 -8.21 11.69
N SER A 121 5.96 -8.93 11.98
CA SER A 121 5.80 -10.32 11.58
C SER A 121 4.46 -10.47 10.92
N VAL A 122 4.45 -11.09 9.75
CA VAL A 122 3.25 -11.30 8.95
C VAL A 122 3.02 -12.80 8.90
N ARG A 123 1.85 -13.23 9.35
CA ARG A 123 1.49 -14.64 9.47
C ARG A 123 0.23 -14.91 8.66
N PRO A 124 0.07 -16.13 8.13
CA PRO A 124 -1.20 -16.52 7.55
C PRO A 124 -2.32 -16.43 8.59
N GLU A 125 -3.51 -16.10 8.12
CA GLU A 125 -4.73 -16.12 8.92
C GLU A 125 -5.22 -17.56 9.14
N PRO A 126 -6.02 -17.83 10.18
CA PRO A 126 -6.58 -19.15 10.42
C PRO A 126 -7.38 -19.66 9.20
N GLY A 127 -7.05 -20.87 8.75
CA GLY A 127 -7.73 -21.50 7.61
C GLY A 127 -7.15 -21.15 6.23
N GLU A 128 -6.08 -20.35 6.17
CA GLU A 128 -5.37 -20.12 4.91
C GLU A 128 -4.57 -21.35 4.47
N GLU A 129 -4.68 -21.68 3.17
CA GLU A 129 -3.90 -22.75 2.56
C GLU A 129 -2.40 -22.40 2.50
N ALA A 130 -1.54 -23.41 2.41
CA ALA A 130 -0.10 -23.22 2.27
C ALA A 130 0.21 -22.34 1.04
N GLY A 131 1.10 -21.35 1.22
CA GLY A 131 1.43 -20.38 0.18
C GLY A 131 0.44 -19.20 0.09
N THR A 132 -0.56 -19.13 0.97
CA THR A 132 -1.42 -17.96 1.13
C THR A 132 -0.96 -17.12 2.32
N LEU A 133 -1.04 -15.80 2.19
CA LEU A 133 -0.80 -14.85 3.26
C LEU A 133 -1.79 -13.69 3.11
N LEU A 134 -2.62 -13.46 4.13
CA LEU A 134 -3.54 -12.32 4.19
C LEU A 134 -4.44 -12.20 2.94
N GLY A 135 -4.97 -13.33 2.50
CA GLY A 135 -5.82 -13.54 1.33
C GLY A 135 -5.09 -13.43 -0.01
N VAL A 136 -3.79 -13.19 -0.06
CA VAL A 136 -2.99 -13.23 -1.29
C VAL A 136 -2.43 -14.63 -1.47
N ARG A 137 -2.62 -15.22 -2.64
CA ARG A 137 -2.24 -16.62 -2.94
C ARG A 137 -0.99 -16.68 -3.80
N GLU A 138 -0.22 -17.75 -3.65
CA GLU A 138 0.87 -18.09 -4.57
C GLU A 138 0.35 -18.14 -6.02
N GLY A 139 0.96 -17.34 -6.89
CA GLY A 139 0.58 -17.27 -8.29
C GLY A 139 -0.53 -16.30 -8.66
N ASP A 140 -1.10 -15.57 -7.69
CA ASP A 140 -1.95 -14.40 -7.96
C ASP A 140 -1.23 -13.42 -8.91
N ARG A 141 -2.00 -12.61 -9.64
CA ARG A 141 -1.45 -11.71 -10.66
C ARG A 141 -1.94 -10.29 -10.49
N THR A 142 -1.05 -9.34 -10.73
CA THR A 142 -1.40 -7.93 -10.90
C THR A 142 -1.34 -7.55 -12.38
N PRO A 143 -2.23 -6.65 -12.84
CA PRO A 143 -2.06 -6.04 -14.15
C PRO A 143 -0.84 -5.12 -14.16
N SER A 144 -0.44 -4.68 -15.35
CA SER A 144 0.49 -3.55 -15.43
C SER A 144 -0.22 -2.27 -15.00
N VAL A 145 0.46 -1.43 -14.22
CA VAL A 145 -0.06 -0.17 -13.69
C VAL A 145 0.94 0.93 -13.98
N ALA A 146 0.52 1.93 -14.74
CA ALA A 146 1.22 3.21 -14.84
C ALA A 146 0.56 4.18 -13.86
N VAL A 147 1.36 4.81 -13.00
CA VAL A 147 0.91 5.95 -12.20
C VAL A 147 1.31 7.23 -12.90
N SER A 148 0.44 8.24 -12.81
CA SER A 148 0.58 9.56 -13.46
C SER A 148 1.88 10.30 -13.16
N SER A 149 2.61 9.88 -12.15
CA SER A 149 3.89 10.45 -11.77
C SER A 149 5.12 9.82 -12.44
N GLY A 150 4.90 8.84 -13.32
CA GLY A 150 5.93 8.28 -14.20
C GLY A 150 6.42 6.88 -13.80
N GLU A 151 6.13 6.40 -12.59
CA GLU A 151 6.45 5.02 -12.22
C GLU A 151 5.54 4.04 -13.00
N HIS A 152 6.15 2.98 -13.54
CA HIS A 152 5.47 1.94 -14.30
C HIS A 152 5.73 0.57 -13.69
N PHE A 153 4.69 -0.03 -13.11
CA PHE A 153 4.70 -1.36 -12.54
C PHE A 153 4.29 -2.36 -13.63
N PRO A 154 5.17 -3.28 -14.07
CA PRO A 154 4.80 -4.30 -15.03
C PRO A 154 3.80 -5.29 -14.41
N ALA A 155 3.09 -6.05 -15.25
CA ALA A 155 2.24 -7.14 -14.75
C ALA A 155 3.10 -8.20 -14.05
N ARG A 156 2.70 -8.64 -12.86
CA ARG A 156 3.49 -9.59 -12.05
C ARG A 156 2.69 -10.80 -11.59
N ARG A 157 3.42 -11.88 -11.35
CA ARG A 157 2.97 -13.05 -10.58
C ARG A 157 3.48 -12.88 -9.15
N LEU A 158 2.61 -13.02 -8.17
CA LEU A 158 2.92 -12.80 -6.76
C LEU A 158 3.34 -14.10 -6.08
N SER A 159 4.36 -14.02 -5.22
CA SER A 159 4.71 -15.06 -4.25
C SER A 159 4.66 -14.45 -2.84
N PRO A 160 3.51 -14.55 -2.14
CA PRO A 160 3.25 -13.74 -0.95
C PRO A 160 3.98 -14.28 0.29
N ALA A 161 4.30 -15.57 0.35
CA ALA A 161 4.94 -16.16 1.52
C ALA A 161 6.46 -15.88 1.57
N ALA A 162 7.16 -16.01 0.44
CA ALA A 162 8.63 -16.05 0.42
C ALA A 162 9.32 -14.84 1.06
N PRO A 163 8.93 -13.58 0.79
CA PRO A 163 9.56 -12.42 1.40
C PRO A 163 9.34 -12.33 2.92
N PHE A 164 8.24 -12.88 3.43
CA PHE A 164 7.75 -12.73 4.80
C PHE A 164 8.07 -13.91 5.72
N ARG A 165 8.75 -14.94 5.20
CA ARG A 165 9.30 -16.03 6.03
C ARG A 165 10.32 -15.48 7.05
N PRO A 166 10.60 -16.20 8.16
CA PRO A 166 11.60 -15.78 9.14
C PRO A 166 12.99 -15.50 8.55
N ASP A 167 13.38 -16.27 7.53
CA ASP A 167 14.63 -16.15 6.76
C ASP A 167 14.48 -15.30 5.48
N GLY A 168 13.29 -14.73 5.26
CA GLY A 168 12.98 -13.87 4.13
C GLY A 168 13.53 -12.46 4.28
N ARG A 169 13.37 -11.65 3.23
CA ARG A 169 13.86 -10.28 3.20
C ARG A 169 13.12 -9.33 4.15
N TRP A 170 11.85 -9.59 4.45
CA TRP A 170 11.01 -8.68 5.21
C TRP A 170 11.45 -8.53 6.67
N PRO A 171 11.67 -9.61 7.46
CA PRO A 171 12.17 -9.47 8.82
C PRO A 171 13.50 -8.72 8.91
N ALA A 172 14.45 -9.00 8.00
CA ALA A 172 15.74 -8.33 7.96
C ALA A 172 15.59 -6.81 7.65
N LEU A 173 14.73 -6.47 6.69
CA LEU A 173 14.40 -5.09 6.35
C LEU A 173 13.83 -4.34 7.55
N VAL A 174 12.83 -4.91 8.22
CA VAL A 174 12.20 -4.26 9.39
C VAL A 174 13.18 -4.13 10.56
N ALA A 175 14.00 -5.16 10.80
CA ALA A 175 15.03 -5.12 11.85
C ALA A 175 16.04 -4.00 11.61
N ALA A 176 16.47 -3.78 10.36
CA ALA A 176 17.36 -2.69 10.01
C ALA A 176 16.74 -1.31 10.29
N LEU A 177 15.48 -1.10 9.90
CA LEU A 177 14.76 0.16 10.16
C LEU A 177 14.57 0.42 11.67
N LEU A 178 14.31 -0.63 12.45
CA LEU A 178 14.18 -0.53 13.91
C LEU A 178 15.51 -0.23 14.60
N ALA A 179 16.62 -0.74 14.07
CA ALA A 179 17.96 -0.53 14.61
C ALA A 179 18.57 0.82 14.20
N ASP A 180 18.06 1.46 13.14
CA ASP A 180 18.55 2.75 12.66
C ASP A 180 18.30 3.86 13.71
N PRO A 181 19.34 4.50 14.27
CA PRO A 181 19.20 5.62 15.21
C PRO A 181 18.47 6.84 14.64
N ALA A 182 18.43 6.99 13.31
CA ALA A 182 17.69 8.03 12.62
C ALA A 182 16.19 7.73 12.52
N LEU A 183 15.77 6.47 12.69
CA LEU A 183 14.39 6.04 12.64
C LEU A 183 13.95 5.47 13.99
N GLY A 184 14.29 4.22 14.29
CA GLY A 184 13.82 3.52 15.47
C GLY A 184 12.30 3.37 15.52
N PRO A 185 11.77 2.66 16.52
CA PRO A 185 10.35 2.32 16.57
C PRO A 185 9.43 3.54 16.64
N PHE A 186 9.82 4.60 17.36
CA PHE A 186 8.97 5.77 17.57
C PHE A 186 8.86 6.66 16.34
N ARG A 187 9.96 6.90 15.60
CA ARG A 187 9.86 7.69 14.38
C ARG A 187 9.19 6.89 13.29
N LEU A 188 9.44 5.58 13.18
CA LEU A 188 8.69 4.72 12.26
C LEU A 188 7.18 4.84 12.50
N ALA A 189 6.72 4.65 13.74
CA ALA A 189 5.30 4.80 14.08
C ALA A 189 4.74 6.20 13.75
N HIS A 190 5.54 7.25 13.93
CA HIS A 190 5.15 8.60 13.52
C HIS A 190 5.00 8.73 12.00
N LEU A 191 5.96 8.21 11.21
CA LEU A 191 5.90 8.21 9.75
C LEU A 191 4.72 7.36 9.23
N GLU A 192 4.41 6.21 9.85
CA GLU A 192 3.20 5.43 9.55
C GLU A 192 1.93 6.26 9.74
N CYS A 193 1.84 6.96 10.88
CA CYS A 193 0.70 7.81 11.20
C CYS A 193 0.51 8.91 10.17
N LEU A 194 1.59 9.51 9.66
CA LEU A 194 1.52 10.53 8.62
C LEU A 194 0.97 9.99 7.30
N VAL A 195 1.43 8.82 6.85
CA VAL A 195 0.91 8.16 5.63
C VAL A 195 -0.57 7.82 5.80
N ARG A 196 -0.94 7.24 6.95
CA ARG A 196 -2.33 6.89 7.27
C ARG A 196 -3.24 8.12 7.32
N THR A 197 -2.77 9.21 7.93
CA THR A 197 -3.52 10.46 8.01
C THR A 197 -3.69 11.08 6.62
N ALA A 198 -2.67 11.02 5.77
CA ALA A 198 -2.76 11.50 4.40
C ALA A 198 -3.81 10.74 3.59
N ASP A 199 -3.84 9.40 3.69
CA ASP A 199 -4.87 8.54 3.08
C ASP A 199 -6.27 8.94 3.55
N TRP A 200 -6.47 9.12 4.86
CA TRP A 200 -7.77 9.57 5.39
C TRP A 200 -8.20 10.93 4.86
N ARG A 201 -7.30 11.91 4.80
CA ARG A 201 -7.62 13.25 4.29
C ARG A 201 -7.97 13.20 2.81
N SER A 202 -7.21 12.46 2.01
CA SER A 202 -7.48 12.24 0.58
C SER A 202 -8.83 11.55 0.36
N SER A 203 -9.10 10.48 1.11
CA SER A 203 -10.38 9.76 1.06
C SER A 203 -11.57 10.66 1.40
N ALA A 204 -11.43 11.54 2.39
CA ALA A 204 -12.46 12.46 2.86
C ALA A 204 -12.80 13.60 1.87
N ARG A 205 -11.88 13.98 0.97
CA ARG A 205 -12.15 14.97 -0.11
C ARG A 205 -13.35 14.56 -0.97
N HIS A 206 -13.59 13.26 -1.08
CA HIS A 206 -14.67 12.67 -1.87
C HIS A 206 -15.79 12.11 -1.02
N ASP A 207 -15.78 12.39 0.29
CA ASP A 207 -16.86 12.07 1.22
C ASP A 207 -17.78 13.27 1.47
N GLY A 208 -18.33 13.82 0.39
CA GLY A 208 -19.40 14.82 0.46
C GLY A 208 -20.77 14.20 0.84
N PRO A 209 -21.70 15.01 1.39
CA PRO A 209 -23.08 14.60 1.64
C PRO A 209 -23.78 14.31 0.31
N VAL A 210 -24.69 13.33 0.33
CA VAL A 210 -25.53 12.94 -0.80
C VAL A 210 -26.53 14.03 -1.13
#